data_AF-A0A8H4SXL3-F1
#
_entry.id   AF-A0A8H4SXL3-F1
#
_cell.length_a   1.000
_cell.length_b   1.000
_cell.length_c   1.000
_cell.angle_alpha   90.00
_cell.angle_beta   90.00
_cell.angle_gamma   90.00
#
_symmetry.space_group_name_H-M   'P 1'
#
loop_
_entity.id
_entity.type
_entity.pdbx_description
1 polymer ?
#
loop_
_entity_poly.entity_id
_entity_poly.type
_entity_poly.pdbx_seq_one_letter_code
_entity_poly.pdbx_strand_id
1 'polypeptide(L)'
;MNEERREHIAIALRQYRETVLQHNLFLLRALVEKIEAQPAPPNCSEALAQSLRMQAIQELIEVPESIEETRDVFDDSVISSLISSASLEGVDDDPVDPSLRREYFAGVKAGIIERGVEVAEFPPSDLEYLCTLVSGITGPGLPFHREVSQFDFVTPLQRGKMKAMIEAVGVSSWNDTREGEHNQLTWLWEDWEISIAFKIGGGPRAWAAHMLYTAATRTTRSGSGDMEFMMKSGIAMSMKMWRNSLPSMLISMSKARKSSRMM
;
A
#
# COMPACT_ATOMS: atom_id res chain seq x y z
N MET A 1 14.83 4.88 21.02
CA MET A 1 14.61 3.46 20.66
C MET A 1 15.89 2.66 20.88
N ASN A 2 15.79 1.42 21.40
CA ASN A 2 16.93 0.53 21.65
C ASN A 2 17.22 -0.37 20.44
N GLU A 3 18.35 -1.10 20.49
CA GLU A 3 18.80 -1.94 19.36
C GLU A 3 17.90 -3.16 19.12
N GLU A 4 17.40 -3.79 20.19
CA GLU A 4 16.45 -4.91 20.09
C GLU A 4 15.20 -4.55 19.28
N ARG A 5 14.63 -3.35 19.52
CA ARG A 5 13.43 -2.89 18.80
C ARG A 5 13.73 -2.57 17.33
N ARG A 6 14.94 -2.05 17.02
CA ARG A 6 15.40 -1.87 15.63
C ARG A 6 15.50 -3.19 14.90
N GLU A 7 16.12 -4.18 15.53
CA GLU A 7 16.28 -5.51 14.98
C GLU A 7 14.91 -6.17 14.71
N HIS A 8 13.96 -6.07 15.63
CA HIS A 8 12.60 -6.55 15.43
C HIS A 8 11.90 -5.90 14.22
N ILE A 9 12.03 -4.58 14.03
CA ILE A 9 11.46 -3.88 12.86
C ILE A 9 12.11 -4.37 11.56
N ALA A 10 13.43 -4.52 11.54
CA ALA A 10 14.16 -5.01 10.37
C ALA A 10 13.80 -6.46 10.02
N ILE A 11 13.62 -7.32 11.03
CA ILE A 11 13.17 -8.70 10.85
C ILE A 11 11.75 -8.74 10.30
N ALA A 12 10.83 -7.96 10.89
CA ALA A 12 9.45 -7.89 10.44
C ALA A 12 9.34 -7.40 8.98
N LEU A 13 10.14 -6.39 8.62
CA LEU A 13 10.21 -5.89 7.25
C LEU A 13 10.75 -6.96 6.28
N ARG A 14 11.76 -7.74 6.68
CA ARG A 14 12.29 -8.83 5.85
C ARG A 14 11.25 -9.93 5.64
N GLN A 15 10.58 -10.37 6.70
CA GLN A 15 9.51 -11.36 6.63
C GLN A 15 8.36 -10.88 5.74
N TYR A 16 8.05 -9.58 5.82
CA TYR A 16 7.07 -8.94 4.94
C TYR A 16 7.49 -9.06 3.47
N ARG A 17 8.72 -8.64 3.13
CA ARG A 17 9.28 -8.74 1.77
C ARG A 17 9.19 -10.16 1.21
N GLU A 18 9.65 -11.14 1.99
CA GLU A 18 9.63 -12.55 1.60
C GLU A 18 8.20 -13.07 1.35
N THR A 19 7.28 -12.75 2.26
CA THR A 19 5.88 -13.19 2.17
C THR A 19 5.17 -12.58 0.96
N VAL A 20 5.35 -11.27 0.75
CA VAL A 20 4.74 -10.55 -0.38
C VAL A 20 5.35 -11.01 -1.70
N LEU A 21 6.67 -11.22 -1.75
CA LEU A 21 7.34 -11.73 -2.92
C LEU A 21 6.80 -13.11 -3.32
N GLN A 22 6.73 -14.05 -2.39
CA GLN A 22 6.18 -15.38 -2.65
C GLN A 22 4.73 -15.30 -3.17
N HIS A 23 3.92 -14.43 -2.56
CA HIS A 23 2.54 -14.22 -3.00
C HIS A 23 2.47 -13.64 -4.42
N ASN A 24 3.25 -12.61 -4.71
CA ASN A 24 3.22 -11.92 -6.01
C ASN A 24 3.78 -12.80 -7.13
N LEU A 25 4.80 -13.62 -6.86
CA LEU A 25 5.29 -14.63 -7.79
C LEU A 25 4.23 -15.71 -8.06
N PHE A 26 3.47 -16.11 -7.04
CA PHE A 26 2.33 -17.02 -7.24
C PHE A 26 1.25 -16.38 -8.12
N LEU A 27 0.91 -15.10 -7.91
CA LEU A 27 -0.05 -14.39 -8.77
C LEU A 27 0.44 -14.27 -10.21
N LEU A 28 1.73 -13.99 -10.42
CA LEU A 28 2.34 -13.92 -11.74
C LEU A 28 2.23 -15.26 -12.47
N ARG A 29 2.52 -16.38 -11.79
CA ARG A 29 2.31 -17.74 -12.31
C ARG A 29 0.86 -17.99 -12.71
N ALA A 30 -0.07 -17.70 -11.81
CA ALA A 30 -1.49 -17.87 -12.09
C ALA A 30 -1.99 -16.98 -13.24
N LEU A 31 -1.43 -15.79 -13.42
CA LEU A 31 -1.72 -14.90 -14.54
C LEU A 31 -1.24 -15.52 -15.86
N VAL A 32 0.03 -15.92 -15.93
CA VAL A 32 0.61 -16.52 -17.14
C VAL A 32 -0.15 -17.80 -17.53
N GLU A 33 -0.41 -18.69 -16.58
CA GLU A 33 -1.18 -19.91 -16.83
C GLU A 33 -2.58 -19.62 -17.40
N LYS A 34 -3.27 -18.60 -16.89
CA LYS A 34 -4.59 -18.20 -17.39
C LYS A 34 -4.53 -17.60 -18.79
N ILE A 35 -3.47 -16.85 -19.10
CA ILE A 35 -3.28 -16.24 -20.42
C ILE A 35 -2.99 -17.33 -21.45
N GLU A 36 -2.12 -18.28 -21.13
CA GLU A 36 -1.78 -19.40 -21.99
C GLU A 36 -2.95 -20.36 -22.21
N ALA A 37 -3.79 -20.57 -21.19
CA ALA A 37 -4.99 -21.38 -21.31
C ALA A 37 -6.07 -20.75 -22.22
N GLN A 38 -5.94 -19.48 -22.63
CA GLN A 38 -6.88 -18.89 -23.57
C GLN A 38 -6.69 -19.47 -24.97
N PRO A 39 -7.77 -19.96 -25.60
CA PRO A 39 -7.69 -20.44 -26.97
C PRO A 39 -7.32 -19.30 -27.90
N ALA A 40 -6.56 -19.62 -28.95
CA ALA A 40 -6.32 -18.68 -30.04
C ALA A 40 -7.67 -18.19 -30.60
N PRO A 41 -7.83 -16.87 -30.84
CA PRO A 41 -9.04 -16.37 -31.48
C PRO A 41 -9.29 -17.06 -32.84
N PRO A 42 -10.56 -17.26 -33.25
CA PRO A 42 -10.85 -17.83 -34.57
C PRO A 42 -10.18 -17.02 -35.67
N ASN A 43 -9.57 -17.69 -36.65
CA ASN A 43 -8.81 -17.10 -37.76
C ASN A 43 -7.52 -16.36 -37.36
N CYS A 44 -7.01 -16.56 -36.14
CA CYS A 44 -5.72 -16.05 -35.69
C CYS A 44 -4.62 -17.09 -35.90
N SER A 45 -3.45 -16.70 -36.39
CA SER A 45 -2.27 -17.58 -36.38
C SER A 45 -1.75 -17.74 -34.94
N GLU A 46 -1.04 -18.83 -34.66
CA GLU A 46 -0.47 -19.04 -33.32
C GLU A 46 0.53 -17.94 -32.95
N ALA A 47 1.34 -17.48 -33.91
CA ALA A 47 2.28 -16.38 -33.69
C ALA A 47 1.57 -15.07 -33.30
N LEU A 48 0.43 -14.75 -33.94
CA LEU A 48 -0.36 -13.58 -33.57
C LEU A 48 -1.06 -13.78 -32.23
N ALA A 49 -1.56 -14.99 -31.94
CA ALA A 49 -2.13 -15.33 -30.64
C ALA A 49 -1.09 -15.17 -29.52
N GLN A 50 0.15 -15.58 -29.75
CA GLN A 50 1.26 -15.42 -28.82
C GLN A 50 1.61 -13.96 -28.58
N SER A 51 1.69 -13.14 -29.64
CA SER A 51 1.89 -11.70 -29.51
C SER A 51 0.78 -11.03 -28.67
N LEU A 52 -0.48 -11.43 -28.86
CA LEU A 52 -1.61 -10.94 -28.06
C LEU A 52 -1.52 -11.40 -26.59
N ARG A 53 -1.03 -12.61 -26.32
CA ARG A 53 -0.80 -13.10 -24.95
C ARG A 53 0.29 -12.28 -24.26
N MET A 54 1.40 -12.01 -24.94
CA MET A 54 2.48 -11.16 -24.43
C MET A 54 2.00 -9.74 -24.15
N GLN A 55 1.21 -9.16 -25.06
CA GLN A 55 0.61 -7.85 -24.85
C GLN A 55 -0.27 -7.82 -23.59
N ALA A 56 -1.07 -8.87 -23.35
CA ALA A 56 -1.91 -8.95 -22.15
C ALA A 56 -1.10 -9.04 -20.85
N ILE A 57 0.11 -9.60 -20.87
CA ILE A 57 1.05 -9.56 -19.73
C ILE A 57 1.59 -8.14 -19.56
N GLN A 58 2.06 -7.52 -20.64
CA GLN A 58 2.64 -6.17 -20.64
C GLN A 58 1.65 -5.09 -20.15
N GLU A 59 0.35 -5.27 -20.36
CA GLU A 59 -0.70 -4.40 -19.80
C GLU A 59 -0.78 -4.46 -18.26
N LEU A 60 -0.27 -5.51 -17.64
CA LEU A 60 -0.40 -5.78 -16.20
C LEU A 60 0.91 -5.66 -15.43
N ILE A 61 2.03 -5.90 -16.10
CA ILE A 61 3.38 -5.85 -15.55
C ILE A 61 4.36 -5.45 -16.65
N GLU A 62 5.24 -4.49 -16.35
CA GLU A 62 6.29 -4.07 -17.27
C GLU A 62 7.36 -5.16 -17.38
N VAL A 63 7.29 -5.95 -18.45
CA VAL A 63 8.28 -6.98 -18.78
C VAL A 63 9.30 -6.44 -19.79
N PRO A 64 10.58 -6.88 -19.73
CA PRO A 64 11.58 -6.52 -20.73
C PRO A 64 11.13 -6.86 -22.16
N GLU A 65 11.42 -5.96 -23.12
CA GLU A 65 11.05 -6.14 -24.54
C GLU A 65 11.70 -7.37 -25.19
N SER A 66 12.79 -7.88 -24.61
CA SER A 66 13.51 -9.05 -25.11
C SER A 66 12.78 -10.38 -24.92
N ILE A 67 11.65 -10.39 -24.20
CA ILE A 67 10.88 -11.60 -23.93
C ILE A 67 9.83 -11.82 -25.02
N GLU A 68 9.91 -12.97 -25.68
CA GLU A 68 8.99 -13.36 -26.75
C GLU A 68 7.96 -14.41 -26.27
N GLU A 69 8.33 -15.27 -25.31
CA GLU A 69 7.43 -16.26 -24.75
C GLU A 69 6.93 -15.87 -23.34
N THR A 70 5.68 -16.22 -23.07
CA THR A 70 5.01 -15.94 -21.80
C THR A 70 5.71 -16.62 -20.61
N ARG A 71 6.42 -17.73 -20.87
CA ARG A 71 7.17 -18.49 -19.85
C ARG A 71 8.51 -17.88 -19.50
N ASP A 72 9.15 -17.13 -20.39
CA ASP A 72 10.46 -16.51 -20.13
C ASP A 72 10.34 -15.39 -19.08
N VAL A 73 9.11 -14.95 -18.76
CA VAL A 73 8.82 -14.09 -17.60
C VAL A 73 9.33 -14.70 -16.28
N PHE A 74 9.50 -16.02 -16.22
CA PHE A 74 10.02 -16.73 -15.05
C PHE A 74 11.52 -16.95 -15.06
N ASP A 75 12.25 -16.47 -16.07
CA ASP A 75 13.71 -16.54 -16.09
C ASP A 75 14.31 -15.75 -14.91
N ASP A 76 15.36 -16.28 -14.31
CA ASP A 76 15.96 -15.71 -13.08
C ASP A 76 16.38 -14.24 -13.26
N SER A 77 16.90 -13.89 -14.43
CA SER A 77 17.30 -12.51 -14.76
C SER A 77 16.10 -11.57 -14.88
N VAL A 78 15.01 -12.07 -15.48
CA VAL A 78 13.76 -11.32 -15.66
C VAL A 78 13.08 -11.14 -14.31
N ILE A 79 12.92 -12.20 -13.53
CA ILE A 79 12.34 -12.14 -12.18
C ILE A 79 13.12 -11.18 -11.30
N SER A 80 14.47 -11.23 -11.32
CA SER A 80 15.29 -10.29 -10.56
C SER A 80 15.04 -8.84 -10.97
N SER A 81 14.91 -8.58 -12.28
CA SER A 81 14.55 -7.25 -12.78
C SER A 81 13.16 -6.83 -12.32
N LEU A 82 12.16 -7.71 -12.43
CA LEU A 82 10.77 -7.44 -12.05
C LEU A 82 10.63 -7.21 -10.54
N ILE A 83 11.37 -7.93 -9.70
CA ILE A 83 11.36 -7.71 -8.26
C ILE A 83 11.67 -6.24 -7.96
N SER A 84 12.67 -5.69 -8.63
CA SER A 84 13.08 -4.31 -8.40
C SER A 84 12.20 -3.29 -9.12
N SER A 85 12.02 -3.40 -10.44
CA SER A 85 11.27 -2.42 -11.23
C SER A 85 9.78 -2.37 -10.88
N ALA A 86 9.24 -3.51 -10.47
CA ALA A 86 7.84 -3.68 -10.13
C ALA A 86 7.64 -3.94 -8.64
N SER A 87 8.62 -3.67 -7.76
CA SER A 87 8.48 -3.78 -6.30
C SER A 87 7.73 -5.05 -5.85
N LEU A 88 8.06 -6.22 -6.43
CA LEU A 88 7.23 -7.44 -6.24
C LEU A 88 7.25 -7.96 -4.80
N GLU A 89 8.16 -7.47 -3.98
CA GLU A 89 8.23 -7.74 -2.54
C GLU A 89 7.46 -6.73 -1.68
N GLY A 90 6.69 -5.82 -2.29
CA GLY A 90 5.84 -4.88 -1.57
C GLY A 90 6.59 -3.71 -0.92
N VAL A 91 7.87 -3.54 -1.24
CA VAL A 91 8.70 -2.42 -0.80
C VAL A 91 9.15 -1.66 -2.02
N ASP A 92 9.09 -0.33 -1.94
CA ASP A 92 9.62 0.54 -2.99
C ASP A 92 11.15 0.61 -2.88
N ASP A 93 11.83 0.43 -4.01
CA ASP A 93 13.29 0.42 -4.11
C ASP A 93 13.88 1.83 -4.29
N ASP A 94 13.04 2.86 -4.38
CA ASP A 94 13.48 4.25 -4.41
C ASP A 94 14.38 4.57 -3.21
N PRO A 95 15.42 5.40 -3.39
CA PRO A 95 16.29 5.80 -2.29
C PRO A 95 15.50 6.54 -1.21
N VAL A 96 15.77 6.22 0.05
CA VAL A 96 15.20 6.94 1.19
C VAL A 96 15.74 8.38 1.20
N ASP A 97 14.84 9.37 1.30
CA ASP A 97 15.18 10.76 1.58
C ASP A 97 14.82 11.13 3.04
N PRO A 98 15.78 11.07 3.97
CA PRO A 98 15.53 11.39 5.37
C PRO A 98 15.17 12.86 5.59
N SER A 99 15.59 13.77 4.70
CA SER A 99 15.29 15.19 4.84
C SER A 99 13.83 15.47 4.50
N LEU A 100 13.34 14.87 3.41
CA LEU A 100 11.94 14.96 3.02
C LEU A 100 11.01 14.32 4.05
N ARG A 101 11.40 13.17 4.63
CA ARG A 101 10.62 12.52 5.69
C ARG A 101 10.56 13.36 6.97
N ARG A 102 11.66 14.02 7.35
CA ARG A 102 11.68 14.97 8.48
C ARG A 102 10.79 16.18 8.23
N GLU A 103 10.80 16.74 7.03
CA GLU A 103 9.91 17.85 6.64
C GLU A 103 8.44 17.43 6.76
N TYR A 104 8.09 16.26 6.22
CA TYR A 104 6.75 15.69 6.33
C TYR A 104 6.30 15.53 7.79
N PHE A 105 7.11 14.90 8.65
CA PHE A 105 6.74 14.73 10.06
C PHE A 105 6.67 16.05 10.83
N ALA A 106 7.54 17.01 10.52
CA ALA A 106 7.46 18.34 11.11
C ALA A 106 6.15 19.06 10.73
N GLY A 107 5.73 18.95 9.47
CA GLY A 107 4.45 19.48 8.99
C GLY A 107 3.25 18.84 9.68
N VAL A 108 3.23 17.51 9.79
CA VAL A 108 2.17 16.79 10.51
C VAL A 108 2.13 17.21 11.98
N LYS A 109 3.29 17.31 12.64
CA LYS A 109 3.38 17.76 14.05
C LYS A 109 2.83 19.18 14.23
N ALA A 110 3.14 20.09 13.31
CA ALA A 110 2.59 21.45 13.33
C ALA A 110 1.05 21.41 13.20
N GLY A 111 0.51 20.62 12.27
CA GLY A 111 -0.94 20.46 12.11
C GLY A 111 -1.65 19.84 13.32
N ILE A 112 -0.97 18.98 14.08
CA ILE A 112 -1.47 18.46 15.37
C ILE A 112 -1.52 19.58 16.43
N ILE A 113 -0.44 20.37 16.56
CA ILE A 113 -0.34 21.47 17.53
C ILE A 113 -1.35 22.58 17.23
N GLU A 114 -1.56 22.91 15.95
CA GLU A 114 -2.57 23.89 15.50
C GLU A 114 -3.99 23.50 15.93
N ARG A 115 -4.25 22.20 16.11
CA ARG A 115 -5.53 21.67 16.61
C ARG A 115 -5.59 21.58 18.14
N GLY A 116 -4.62 22.17 18.84
CA GLY A 116 -4.60 22.28 20.29
C GLY A 116 -4.22 20.99 21.01
N VAL A 117 -3.62 20.02 20.32
CA VAL A 117 -3.19 18.75 20.93
C VAL A 117 -1.69 18.74 21.13
N GLU A 118 -1.29 18.47 22.38
CA GLU A 118 0.10 18.20 22.72
C GLU A 118 0.39 16.70 22.65
N VAL A 119 1.46 16.33 21.95
CA VAL A 119 1.91 14.95 21.80
C VAL A 119 3.28 14.78 22.46
N ALA A 120 3.39 13.82 23.38
CA ALA A 120 4.63 13.55 24.11
C ALA A 120 5.76 13.07 23.17
N GLU A 121 5.44 12.23 22.19
CA GLU A 121 6.37 11.71 21.18
C GLU A 121 5.71 11.80 19.80
N PHE A 122 6.36 12.48 18.86
CA PHE A 122 5.94 12.49 17.46
C PHE A 122 7.11 12.79 16.50
N PRO A 123 7.27 12.02 15.41
CA PRO A 123 6.54 10.79 15.10
C PRO A 123 6.85 9.68 16.11
N PRO A 124 6.04 8.60 16.18
CA PRO A 124 6.42 7.43 16.95
C PRO A 124 7.77 6.87 16.47
N SER A 125 8.70 6.60 17.38
CA SER A 125 10.07 6.21 17.03
C SER A 125 10.18 4.95 16.15
N ASP A 126 9.25 4.00 16.27
CA ASP A 126 9.18 2.82 15.39
C ASP A 126 8.87 3.21 13.96
N LEU A 127 7.93 4.13 13.79
CA LEU A 127 7.56 4.60 12.46
C LEU A 127 8.70 5.41 11.85
N GLU A 128 9.29 6.31 12.64
CA GLU A 128 10.43 7.10 12.20
C GLU A 128 11.55 6.19 11.69
N TYR A 129 11.88 5.14 12.44
CA TYR A 129 12.90 4.18 12.05
C TYR A 129 12.50 3.35 10.83
N LEU A 130 11.26 2.85 10.74
CA LEU A 130 10.79 2.14 9.55
C LEU A 130 10.97 2.99 8.29
N CYS A 131 10.62 4.28 8.36
CA CYS A 131 10.81 5.22 7.26
C CYS A 131 12.27 5.56 6.95
N THR A 132 13.24 5.13 7.76
CA THR A 132 14.67 5.18 7.41
C THR A 132 15.13 3.95 6.62
N LEU A 133 14.39 2.85 6.71
CA LEU A 133 14.74 1.59 6.03
C LEU A 133 14.18 1.52 4.62
N VAL A 134 13.04 2.16 4.37
CA VAL A 134 12.29 2.07 3.10
C VAL A 134 11.70 3.41 2.70
N SER A 135 11.65 3.66 1.39
CA SER A 135 10.98 4.83 0.81
C SER A 135 9.47 4.66 0.82
N GLY A 136 8.99 3.44 0.54
CA GLY A 136 7.57 3.08 0.55
C GLY A 136 7.33 1.61 0.85
N ILE A 137 6.09 1.32 1.28
CA ILE A 137 5.57 -0.03 1.52
C ILE A 137 4.19 -0.10 0.90
N THR A 138 3.96 -1.04 0.01
CA THR A 138 2.72 -1.21 -0.77
C THR A 138 2.05 -2.53 -0.43
N GLY A 139 0.75 -2.67 -0.69
CA GLY A 139 0.05 -3.95 -0.54
C GLY A 139 0.57 -5.08 -1.46
N PRO A 140 0.28 -6.34 -1.12
CA PRO A 140 0.56 -7.47 -2.02
C PRO A 140 -0.29 -7.37 -3.28
N GLY A 141 0.27 -7.59 -4.46
CA GLY A 141 -0.41 -7.56 -5.75
C GLY A 141 0.53 -7.23 -6.91
N LEU A 142 0.11 -7.53 -8.14
CA LEU A 142 0.84 -7.14 -9.34
C LEU A 142 0.73 -5.62 -9.60
N PRO A 143 1.71 -4.98 -10.28
CA PRO A 143 1.81 -3.52 -10.43
C PRO A 143 0.49 -2.84 -10.83
N PHE A 144 -0.10 -3.23 -11.95
CA PHE A 144 -1.35 -2.65 -12.42
C PHE A 144 -2.48 -2.74 -11.38
N HIS A 145 -2.59 -3.88 -10.68
CA HIS A 145 -3.61 -4.03 -9.64
C HIS A 145 -3.39 -3.08 -8.46
N ARG A 146 -2.12 -2.88 -8.07
CA ARG A 146 -1.78 -1.93 -7.00
C ARG A 146 -2.18 -0.51 -7.40
N GLU A 147 -1.84 -0.11 -8.62
CA GLU A 147 -2.12 1.21 -9.21
C GLU A 147 -3.60 1.50 -9.47
N VAL A 148 -4.50 0.53 -9.41
CA VAL A 148 -5.94 0.79 -9.62
C VAL A 148 -6.81 0.43 -8.42
N SER A 149 -6.30 -0.31 -7.45
CA SER A 149 -7.16 -0.92 -6.43
C SER A 149 -6.57 -1.03 -5.04
N GLN A 150 -5.30 -0.72 -4.83
CA GLN A 150 -4.70 -0.88 -3.52
C GLN A 150 -4.43 0.44 -2.81
N PHE A 151 -3.78 0.31 -1.66
CA PHE A 151 -3.29 1.39 -0.86
C PHE A 151 -1.85 1.11 -0.49
N ASP A 152 -1.08 2.17 -0.35
CA ASP A 152 0.26 2.10 0.20
C ASP A 152 0.14 2.13 1.72
N PHE A 153 0.90 1.30 2.42
CA PHE A 153 1.03 1.40 3.87
C PHE A 153 1.94 2.58 4.26
N VAL A 154 3.00 2.79 3.48
CA VAL A 154 3.87 3.97 3.55
C VAL A 154 4.06 4.46 2.12
N THR A 155 3.63 5.67 1.83
CA THR A 155 3.81 6.22 0.47
C THR A 155 5.23 6.79 0.31
N PRO A 156 5.91 6.49 -0.81
CA PRO A 156 7.10 7.22 -1.24
C PRO A 156 6.80 8.72 -1.32
N LEU A 157 7.58 9.52 -0.60
CA LEU A 157 7.34 10.95 -0.56
C LEU A 157 7.83 11.61 -1.84
N GLN A 158 6.93 12.37 -2.46
CA GLN A 158 7.23 13.27 -3.56
C GLN A 158 6.79 14.67 -3.15
N ARG A 159 7.59 15.70 -3.45
CA ARG A 159 7.32 17.09 -3.01
C ARG A 159 5.90 17.57 -3.35
N GLY A 160 5.36 17.17 -4.50
CA GLY A 160 4.00 17.53 -4.92
C GLY A 160 2.88 16.84 -4.13
N LYS A 161 3.11 15.62 -3.62
CA LYS A 161 2.12 14.83 -2.87
C LYS A 161 2.15 15.10 -1.36
N MET A 162 3.28 15.59 -0.87
CA MET A 162 3.53 15.80 0.55
C MET A 162 2.57 16.81 1.20
N LYS A 163 2.27 17.92 0.53
CA LYS A 163 1.38 18.96 1.07
C LYS A 163 0.00 18.41 1.46
N ALA A 164 -0.63 17.65 0.55
CA ALA A 164 -1.94 17.06 0.82
C ALA A 164 -1.92 16.02 1.96
N MET A 165 -0.79 15.29 2.13
CA MET A 165 -0.64 14.36 3.25
C MET A 165 -0.45 15.08 4.59
N ILE A 166 0.29 16.21 4.61
CA ILE A 166 0.45 17.07 5.79
C ILE A 166 -0.89 17.68 6.20
N GLU A 167 -1.70 18.13 5.23
CA GLU A 167 -3.02 18.71 5.50
C GLU A 167 -4.04 17.66 5.99
N ALA A 168 -3.82 16.37 5.67
CA ALA A 168 -4.65 15.24 6.08
C ALA A 168 -4.34 14.76 7.51
N VAL A 169 -4.26 15.71 8.45
CA VAL A 169 -4.29 15.45 9.89
C VAL A 169 -5.74 15.50 10.35
N GLY A 170 -6.16 14.50 11.12
CA GLY A 170 -7.44 14.43 11.80
C GLY A 170 -7.19 14.38 13.29
N VAL A 171 -7.79 15.29 14.04
CA VAL A 171 -7.86 15.22 15.50
C VAL A 171 -9.33 15.12 15.83
N SER A 172 -9.71 14.12 16.63
CA SER A 172 -11.06 14.05 17.17
C SER A 172 -10.96 13.92 18.69
N SER A 173 -11.68 14.78 19.38
CA SER A 173 -11.93 14.64 20.80
C SER A 173 -13.28 13.96 21.01
N TRP A 174 -13.41 13.19 22.09
CA TRP A 174 -14.67 12.55 22.47
C TRP A 174 -15.84 13.55 22.53
N ASN A 175 -15.57 14.80 22.91
CA ASN A 175 -16.59 15.85 23.04
C ASN A 175 -17.06 16.45 21.71
N ASP A 176 -16.30 16.31 20.61
CA ASP A 176 -16.64 16.87 19.29
C ASP A 176 -17.67 16.02 18.52
N THR A 177 -17.93 14.79 18.97
CA THR A 177 -18.81 13.83 18.28
C THR A 177 -20.30 14.17 18.34
N ARG A 178 -20.70 15.25 19.03
CA ARG A 178 -22.12 15.61 19.16
C ARG A 178 -22.68 16.46 18.02
N GLU A 179 -21.86 17.13 17.21
CA GLU A 179 -22.34 18.06 16.17
C GLU A 179 -21.62 18.00 14.79
N GLY A 180 -20.68 17.07 14.57
CA GLY A 180 -19.86 17.00 13.34
C GLY A 180 -20.28 15.98 12.27
N GLU A 181 -19.87 16.22 11.01
CA GLU A 181 -20.01 15.27 9.89
C GLU A 181 -19.29 13.95 10.19
N HIS A 182 -20.04 12.84 10.13
CA HIS A 182 -19.48 11.50 10.28
C HIS A 182 -18.56 11.17 9.10
N ASN A 183 -17.29 10.91 9.37
CA ASN A 183 -16.33 10.35 8.41
C ASN A 183 -16.09 8.85 8.65
N GLN A 184 -15.25 8.21 7.83
CA GLN A 184 -14.91 6.78 7.94
C GLN A 184 -14.20 6.41 9.24
N LEU A 185 -13.77 7.41 10.01
CA LEU A 185 -13.02 7.24 11.24
C LEU A 185 -13.97 7.30 12.44
N THR A 186 -15.06 8.07 12.42
CA THR A 186 -16.06 8.32 13.51
C THR A 186 -16.25 7.26 14.61
N TRP A 187 -16.24 5.97 14.30
CA TRP A 187 -16.50 4.88 15.26
C TRP A 187 -15.24 4.14 15.77
N LEU A 188 -14.05 4.46 15.26
CA LEU A 188 -12.78 3.86 15.72
C LEU A 188 -12.23 4.49 17.02
N TRP A 189 -12.88 5.53 17.55
CA TRP A 189 -12.33 6.50 18.52
C TRP A 189 -13.15 6.51 19.82
N GLU A 190 -14.18 5.64 19.91
CA GLU A 190 -15.17 5.71 20.99
C GLU A 190 -14.57 5.46 22.39
N ASP A 191 -13.41 4.82 22.46
CA ASP A 191 -12.77 4.51 23.74
C ASP A 191 -11.72 5.55 24.18
N TRP A 192 -11.45 6.59 23.38
CA TRP A 192 -10.30 7.48 23.56
C TRP A 192 -10.69 8.96 23.79
N GLU A 193 -9.97 9.64 24.70
CA GLU A 193 -10.22 11.06 25.04
C GLU A 193 -9.79 12.00 23.92
N ILE A 194 -8.60 11.75 23.35
CA ILE A 194 -8.06 12.42 22.18
C ILE A 194 -7.42 11.36 21.29
N SER A 195 -7.74 11.39 20.00
CA SER A 195 -7.10 10.53 19.00
C SER A 195 -6.64 11.37 17.82
N ILE A 196 -5.53 10.94 17.22
CA ILE A 196 -4.89 11.61 16.09
C ILE A 196 -4.79 10.61 14.95
N ALA A 197 -5.36 10.96 13.80
CA ALA A 197 -5.07 10.31 12.54
C ALA A 197 -4.18 11.22 11.69
N PHE A 198 -3.18 10.64 11.04
CA PHE A 198 -2.47 11.35 9.98
C PHE A 198 -2.19 10.39 8.83
N LYS A 199 -2.23 10.93 7.61
CA LYS A 199 -2.09 10.14 6.38
C LYS A 199 -0.64 9.77 6.14
N ILE A 200 -0.32 8.48 6.19
CA ILE A 200 1.05 7.96 6.01
C ILE A 200 1.24 7.22 4.69
N GLY A 201 0.16 6.67 4.17
CA GLY A 201 0.12 6.06 2.86
C GLY A 201 -1.03 6.62 2.03
N GLY A 202 -1.09 6.18 0.79
CA GLY A 202 -2.00 6.68 -0.22
C GLY A 202 -2.42 5.56 -1.14
N GLY A 203 -2.48 5.88 -2.43
CA GLY A 203 -2.94 4.98 -3.47
C GLY A 203 -4.24 5.44 -4.13
N PRO A 204 -4.65 4.77 -5.22
CA PRO A 204 -5.81 5.14 -6.05
C PRO A 204 -7.11 5.14 -5.26
N ARG A 205 -7.18 4.29 -4.23
CA ARG A 205 -8.23 4.33 -3.23
C ARG A 205 -7.81 5.33 -2.15
N ALA A 206 -7.97 6.61 -2.47
CA ALA A 206 -7.49 7.78 -1.73
C ALA A 206 -7.92 7.90 -0.24
N TRP A 207 -8.77 6.98 0.24
CA TRP A 207 -9.26 6.91 1.61
C TRP A 207 -8.34 6.16 2.59
N ALA A 208 -7.28 5.49 2.11
CA ALA A 208 -6.57 4.49 2.90
C ALA A 208 -5.14 4.88 3.33
N ALA A 209 -4.73 4.25 4.44
CA ALA A 209 -3.50 4.38 5.24
C ALA A 209 -3.36 5.68 6.08
N HIS A 210 -4.19 5.75 7.12
CA HIS A 210 -3.94 6.60 8.26
C HIS A 210 -3.23 5.80 9.35
N MET A 211 -2.25 6.44 10.02
CA MET A 211 -1.81 5.96 11.31
C MET A 211 -2.69 6.58 12.39
N LEU A 212 -3.15 5.75 13.32
CA LEU A 212 -3.84 6.19 14.53
C LEU A 212 -2.84 6.24 15.68
N TYR A 213 -2.80 7.39 16.33
CA TYR A 213 -1.99 7.65 17.51
C TYR A 213 -2.92 8.13 18.63
N THR A 214 -2.84 7.48 19.78
CA THR A 214 -3.65 7.78 20.96
C THR A 214 -2.77 8.40 22.05
N ALA A 215 -3.31 9.36 22.79
CA ALA A 215 -2.73 9.84 24.04
C ALA A 215 -3.66 9.39 25.18
N ALA A 216 -3.17 8.58 26.11
CA ALA A 216 -3.93 8.09 27.28
C ALA A 216 -3.48 8.86 28.55
N THR A 217 -4.29 9.17 29.56
CA THR A 217 -5.61 8.63 29.97
C THR A 217 -6.45 9.66 30.74
N ARG A 218 -7.77 9.49 30.64
CA ARG A 218 -8.78 9.61 31.71
C ARG A 218 -8.17 9.33 33.09
N THR A 219 -8.26 10.32 33.97
CA THR A 219 -8.09 10.26 35.43
C THR A 219 -7.78 8.87 36.03
N THR A 220 -6.58 8.80 36.65
CA THR A 220 -6.05 7.80 37.60
C THR A 220 -5.04 6.77 37.06
N ARG A 221 -3.79 7.01 37.50
CA ARG A 221 -2.63 6.10 37.58
C ARG A 221 -2.01 5.60 36.28
N SER A 222 -0.93 6.29 35.92
CA SER A 222 0.34 5.75 35.41
C SER A 222 0.22 4.51 34.52
N GLY A 223 0.15 4.72 33.21
CA GLY A 223 0.32 3.67 32.21
C GLY A 223 0.88 4.31 30.93
N SER A 224 1.92 3.70 30.39
CA SER A 224 2.56 4.05 29.12
C SER A 224 1.56 4.23 27.99
N GLY A 225 1.81 5.17 27.06
CA GLY A 225 1.08 5.24 25.81
C GLY A 225 1.30 3.97 25.01
N ASP A 226 0.33 3.07 25.02
CA ASP A 226 0.36 1.85 24.23
C ASP A 226 -0.06 2.16 22.79
N MET A 227 0.84 1.87 21.86
CA MET A 227 0.63 2.01 20.43
C MET A 227 -0.19 0.82 19.93
N GLU A 228 -1.52 0.94 19.84
CA GLU A 228 -2.32 -0.06 19.15
C GLU A 228 -2.31 0.22 17.64
N PHE A 229 -1.48 -0.54 16.92
CA PHE A 229 -1.47 -0.53 15.47
C PHE A 229 -2.76 -1.17 14.93
N MET A 230 -3.80 -0.36 14.73
CA MET A 230 -5.03 -0.82 14.06
C MET A 230 -4.83 -0.94 12.54
N MET A 231 -4.02 -1.92 12.12
CA MET A 231 -4.08 -2.51 10.78
C MET A 231 -5.26 -3.48 10.61
N LYS A 232 -6.04 -3.74 11.67
CA LYS A 232 -7.14 -4.71 11.67
C LYS A 232 -8.19 -4.36 10.62
N SER A 233 -8.53 -3.10 10.43
CA SER A 233 -9.56 -2.69 9.47
C SER A 233 -9.03 -2.70 8.03
N GLY A 234 -7.80 -2.24 7.81
CA GLY A 234 -7.17 -2.18 6.49
C GLY A 234 -6.77 -3.55 5.94
N ILE A 235 -6.07 -4.39 6.71
CA ILE A 235 -5.68 -5.74 6.28
C ILE A 235 -6.89 -6.68 6.28
N ALA A 236 -7.80 -6.64 7.26
CA ALA A 236 -8.98 -7.49 7.22
C ALA A 236 -9.99 -7.03 6.15
N MET A 237 -10.17 -5.73 5.89
CA MET A 237 -10.92 -5.28 4.71
C MET A 237 -10.18 -5.64 3.43
N SER A 238 -8.86 -5.51 3.35
CA SER A 238 -8.12 -5.85 2.13
C SER A 238 -8.23 -7.35 1.85
N MET A 239 -8.01 -8.23 2.84
CA MET A 239 -8.24 -9.68 2.72
C MET A 239 -9.70 -10.07 2.42
N LYS A 240 -10.68 -9.35 2.99
CA LYS A 240 -12.13 -9.61 2.78
C LYS A 240 -12.64 -9.03 1.46
N MET A 241 -12.07 -7.91 0.97
CA MET A 241 -12.26 -7.40 -0.39
C MET A 241 -11.51 -8.28 -1.41
N TRP A 242 -10.36 -8.86 -1.04
CA TRP A 242 -9.53 -9.73 -1.87
C TRP A 242 -10.20 -11.07 -2.20
N ARG A 243 -10.90 -11.70 -1.23
CA ARG A 243 -11.75 -12.87 -1.51
C ARG A 243 -12.84 -12.58 -2.55
N ASN A 244 -13.22 -11.31 -2.71
CA ASN A 244 -14.27 -10.85 -3.62
C ASN A 244 -13.73 -10.17 -4.89
N SER A 245 -12.41 -9.93 -5.02
CA SER A 245 -11.84 -9.13 -6.12
C SER A 245 -11.37 -9.94 -7.33
N LEU A 246 -11.04 -11.23 -7.16
CA LEU A 246 -10.72 -12.15 -8.26
C LEU A 246 -11.81 -12.19 -9.36
N PRO A 247 -13.12 -12.22 -9.02
CA PRO A 247 -14.19 -12.06 -10.02
C PRO A 247 -14.25 -10.67 -10.66
N SER A 248 -13.95 -9.60 -9.90
CA SER A 248 -14.03 -8.22 -10.40
C SER A 248 -12.92 -7.85 -11.39
N MET A 249 -11.72 -8.41 -11.22
CA MET A 249 -10.60 -8.27 -12.15
C MET A 249 -10.94 -8.91 -13.51
N LEU A 250 -11.62 -10.07 -13.49
CA LEU A 250 -12.12 -10.76 -14.68
C LEU A 250 -13.25 -10.00 -15.41
N ILE A 251 -14.14 -9.31 -14.66
CA ILE A 251 -15.21 -8.48 -15.24
C ILE A 251 -14.63 -7.21 -15.90
N SER A 252 -13.57 -6.63 -15.35
CA SER A 252 -12.91 -5.47 -15.95
C SER A 252 -12.21 -5.84 -17.27
N MET A 253 -11.51 -6.98 -17.30
CA MET A 253 -10.89 -7.52 -18.53
C MET A 253 -11.93 -7.86 -19.61
N SER A 254 -13.13 -8.34 -19.25
CA SER A 254 -14.20 -8.60 -20.22
C SER A 254 -14.83 -7.31 -20.80
N LYS A 255 -14.82 -6.22 -20.03
CA LYS A 255 -15.35 -4.91 -20.47
C LYS A 255 -14.35 -4.16 -21.36
N ALA A 256 -13.06 -4.19 -21.04
CA ALA A 256 -12.02 -3.62 -21.89
C ALA A 256 -12.01 -4.26 -23.29
N ARG A 257 -12.16 -5.60 -23.37
CA ARG A 257 -12.27 -6.35 -24.65
C ARG A 257 -13.49 -5.98 -25.51
N LYS A 258 -14.58 -5.48 -24.90
CA LYS A 258 -15.76 -5.01 -25.65
C LYS A 258 -15.59 -3.61 -26.22
N SER A 259 -14.82 -2.75 -25.54
CA SER A 259 -14.60 -1.37 -26.00
C SER A 259 -13.66 -1.31 -27.21
N SER A 260 -12.62 -2.16 -27.25
CA SER A 260 -11.70 -2.23 -28.41
C SER A 260 -12.26 -2.99 -29.62
N ARG A 261 -13.49 -3.52 -29.55
CA ARG A 261 -14.22 -4.11 -30.70
C ARG A 261 -15.19 -3.12 -31.35
N MET A 262 -15.34 -1.92 -30.79
CA MET A 262 -16.25 -0.87 -31.28
C MET A 262 -15.50 0.36 -31.85
N MET A 263 -14.18 0.29 -31.97
CA MET A 263 -13.34 1.18 -32.77
C MET A 263 -12.70 0.37 -33.90
#